data_AF-A0A6B2S8X1-F1
#
_entry.id   AF-A0A6B2S8X1-F1
#
_cell.length_a   1.000
_cell.length_b   1.000
_cell.length_c   1.000
_cell.angle_alpha   90.00
_cell.angle_beta   90.00
_cell.angle_gamma   90.00
#
_symmetry.space_group_name_H-M   'P 1'
#
loop_
_entity.id
_entity.type
_entity.pdbx_description
1 polymer ?
#
loop_
_entity_poly.entity_id
_entity_poly.type
_entity_poly.pdbx_seq_one_letter_code
_entity_poly.pdbx_strand_id
1 'polypeptide(L)'
;ASDALVTDYSSLMFDYANLDRPIVLHADDWEAYEAARGTYFDVRAFPPGAVARSEDELVDIFATGHWAGSRSAQLRRAFRERFCAFDDGRAAERVVRHVVLGERGGLPSVVPLEERHPVPGGAPLPDRVPFSGLQRSPQL
;
A
#
# COMPACT_ATOMS: atom_id res chain seq x y z
N ALA A 1 10.79 3.62 9.97
CA ALA A 1 10.04 3.05 8.83
C ALA A 1 8.56 3.41 8.99
N SER A 2 7.75 3.29 7.92
CA SER A 2 6.33 3.71 7.92
C SER A 2 5.37 2.55 8.21
N ASP A 3 4.29 2.84 8.95
CA ASP A 3 3.25 1.86 9.32
C ASP A 3 2.07 1.82 8.34
N ALA A 4 1.90 2.87 7.54
CA ALA A 4 0.92 2.95 6.47
C ALA A 4 1.45 3.79 5.30
N LEU A 5 0.83 3.63 4.13
CA LEU A 5 1.03 4.48 2.97
C LEU A 5 -0.27 5.22 2.63
N VAL A 6 -0.19 6.54 2.51
CA VAL A 6 -1.20 7.34 1.79
C VAL A 6 -0.58 7.71 0.46
N THR A 7 -1.27 7.37 -0.63
CA THR A 7 -0.77 7.64 -1.98
C THR A 7 -1.93 7.90 -2.92
N ASP A 8 -1.64 8.50 -4.06
CA ASP A 8 -2.55 8.70 -5.18
C ASP A 8 -2.38 7.55 -6.20
N TYR A 9 -2.20 7.90 -7.48
CA TYR A 9 -1.97 6.97 -8.59
C TYR A 9 -0.49 6.55 -8.76
N SER A 10 0.37 6.84 -7.78
CA SER A 10 1.78 6.44 -7.81
C SER A 10 1.99 4.93 -7.79
N SER A 11 2.87 4.42 -8.65
CA SER A 11 3.25 3.00 -8.68
C SER A 11 3.86 2.50 -7.36
N LEU A 12 4.23 3.39 -6.45
CA LEU A 12 4.72 3.05 -5.11
C LEU A 12 3.76 2.12 -4.34
N MET A 13 2.46 2.15 -4.65
CA MET A 13 1.48 1.23 -4.06
C MET A 13 1.83 -0.26 -4.30
N PHE A 14 2.43 -0.60 -5.44
CA PHE A 14 2.82 -1.98 -5.76
C PHE A 14 4.02 -2.43 -4.94
N ASP A 15 5.02 -1.57 -4.80
CA ASP A 15 6.21 -1.85 -4.00
C ASP A 15 5.85 -1.98 -2.52
N TYR A 16 5.04 -1.05 -2.00
CA TYR A 16 4.64 -1.02 -0.60
C TYR A 16 3.72 -2.19 -0.22
N ALA A 17 2.88 -2.68 -1.15
CA ALA A 17 2.02 -3.84 -0.92
C ALA A 17 2.80 -5.12 -0.56
N ASN A 18 4.07 -5.24 -0.96
CA ASN A 18 4.93 -6.35 -0.55
C ASN A 18 5.20 -6.38 0.97
N LEU A 19 5.05 -5.24 1.66
CA LEU A 19 5.17 -5.17 3.13
C LEU A 19 3.92 -5.69 3.85
N ASP A 20 2.82 -5.94 3.13
CA ASP A 20 1.52 -6.32 3.69
C ASP A 20 0.96 -5.33 4.73
N ARG A 21 1.26 -4.03 4.54
CA ARG A 21 0.87 -2.93 5.44
C ARG A 21 -0.27 -2.10 4.85
N PRO A 22 -1.06 -1.41 5.69
CA PRO A 22 -2.14 -0.54 5.25
C PRO A 22 -1.76 0.46 4.16
N ILE A 23 -2.60 0.56 3.13
CA ILE A 23 -2.52 1.54 2.04
C ILE A 23 -3.89 2.24 1.98
N VAL A 24 -3.88 3.56 1.86
CA VAL A 24 -5.07 4.37 1.56
C VAL A 24 -4.80 5.11 0.26
N LEU A 25 -5.72 4.97 -0.70
CA LEU A 25 -5.68 5.76 -1.93
C LEU A 25 -6.42 7.09 -1.71
N HIS A 26 -5.78 8.20 -2.04
CA HIS A 26 -6.43 9.49 -2.18
C HIS A 26 -6.60 9.79 -3.68
N ALA A 27 -7.85 9.72 -4.15
CA ALA A 27 -8.22 9.79 -5.56
C ALA A 27 -9.33 10.83 -5.77
N ASP A 28 -9.00 12.09 -5.53
CA ASP A 28 -9.89 13.25 -5.60
C ASP A 28 -10.05 13.82 -7.03
N ASP A 29 -9.14 13.48 -7.94
CA ASP A 29 -9.03 14.09 -9.28
C ASP A 29 -8.94 13.06 -10.43
N TRP A 30 -9.51 11.85 -10.25
CA TRP A 30 -9.32 10.72 -11.18
C TRP A 30 -9.56 11.08 -12.65
N GLU A 31 -10.68 11.75 -12.95
CA GLU A 31 -11.04 12.09 -14.33
C GLU A 31 -10.00 13.01 -14.97
N ALA A 32 -9.46 13.95 -14.20
CA ALA A 32 -8.41 14.85 -14.64
C ALA A 32 -7.07 14.10 -14.84
N TYR A 33 -6.73 13.22 -13.90
CA TYR A 33 -5.52 12.40 -13.98
C TYR A 33 -5.56 11.47 -15.20
N GLU A 34 -6.66 10.73 -15.39
CA GLU A 34 -6.84 9.81 -16.51
C GLU A 34 -6.76 10.55 -17.86
N ALA A 35 -7.42 11.70 -17.99
CA ALA A 35 -7.37 12.51 -19.21
C ALA A 35 -5.95 13.03 -19.53
N ALA A 36 -5.17 13.39 -18.50
CA ALA A 36 -3.85 13.98 -18.68
C ALA A 36 -2.72 12.95 -18.86
N ARG A 37 -2.82 11.79 -18.21
CA ARG A 37 -1.74 10.79 -18.14
C ARG A 37 -2.07 9.46 -18.80
N GLY A 38 -3.36 9.14 -18.92
CA GLY A 38 -3.83 7.79 -19.20
C GLY A 38 -3.52 6.82 -18.06
N THR A 39 -4.18 5.67 -18.06
CA THR A 39 -3.89 4.58 -17.11
C THR A 39 -3.96 3.23 -17.81
N TYR A 40 -3.21 2.25 -17.31
CA TYR A 40 -3.35 0.86 -17.78
C TYR A 40 -4.66 0.23 -17.29
N PHE A 41 -5.20 0.73 -16.17
CA PHE A 41 -6.40 0.24 -15.53
C PHE A 41 -6.93 1.25 -14.50
N ASP A 42 -8.21 1.12 -14.13
CA ASP A 42 -8.79 1.87 -13.00
C ASP A 42 -8.38 1.24 -11.66
N VAL A 43 -7.46 1.90 -10.94
CA VAL A 43 -6.98 1.43 -9.64
C VAL A 43 -8.09 1.39 -8.58
N ARG A 44 -9.14 2.21 -8.74
CA ARG A 44 -10.29 2.25 -7.82
C ARG A 44 -11.18 1.03 -7.97
N ALA A 45 -11.10 0.31 -9.09
CA ALA A 45 -11.84 -0.94 -9.31
C ALA A 45 -11.26 -2.10 -8.49
N PHE A 46 -9.98 -2.03 -8.10
CA PHE A 46 -9.31 -3.05 -7.28
C PHE A 46 -8.21 -2.40 -6.43
N PRO A 47 -8.60 -1.55 -5.47
CA PRO A 47 -7.63 -0.76 -4.72
C PRO A 47 -6.86 -1.67 -3.74
N PRO A 48 -5.62 -1.30 -3.37
CA PRO A 48 -4.88 -1.96 -2.32
C PRO A 48 -5.40 -1.59 -0.92
N GLY A 49 -6.53 -0.90 -0.77
CA GLY A 49 -7.07 -0.51 0.52
C GLY A 49 -8.22 0.49 0.40
N ALA A 50 -8.48 1.23 1.47
CA ALA A 50 -9.52 2.25 1.47
C ALA A 50 -9.24 3.33 0.42
N VAL A 51 -10.31 3.91 -0.15
CA VAL A 51 -10.22 4.97 -1.17
C VAL A 51 -10.96 6.19 -0.64
N ALA A 52 -10.25 7.29 -0.51
CA ALA A 52 -10.78 8.61 -0.20
C ALA A 52 -10.90 9.42 -1.50
N ARG A 53 -12.03 10.05 -1.73
CA ARG A 53 -12.30 10.94 -2.87
C ARG A 53 -12.28 12.43 -2.48
N SER A 54 -11.95 12.71 -1.23
CA SER A 54 -11.78 14.05 -0.69
C SER A 54 -10.94 13.99 0.58
N GLU A 55 -10.45 15.15 1.01
CA GLU A 55 -9.76 15.30 2.28
C GLU A 55 -10.64 14.90 3.47
N ASP A 56 -11.94 15.24 3.44
CA ASP A 56 -12.89 14.87 4.49
C ASP A 56 -13.08 13.35 4.60
N GLU A 57 -13.20 12.66 3.47
CA GLU A 57 -13.25 11.19 3.44
C GLU A 57 -11.95 10.57 3.95
N LEU A 58 -10.81 11.17 3.61
CA LEU A 58 -9.50 10.72 4.09
C LEU A 58 -9.43 10.83 5.61
N VAL A 59 -9.83 11.97 6.17
CA VAL A 59 -9.88 12.18 7.63
C VAL A 59 -10.81 11.16 8.28
N ASP A 60 -12.01 10.93 7.74
CA ASP A 60 -12.96 9.96 8.28
C ASP A 60 -12.40 8.52 8.28
N ILE A 61 -11.76 8.11 7.19
CA ILE A 61 -11.11 6.79 7.07
C ILE A 61 -10.08 6.55 8.19
N PHE A 62 -9.32 7.58 8.55
CA PHE A 62 -8.35 7.50 9.64
C PHE A 62 -9.01 7.58 11.01
N ALA A 63 -9.98 8.47 11.21
CA ALA A 63 -10.69 8.67 12.47
C ALA A 63 -11.49 7.44 12.90
N THR A 64 -12.07 6.72 11.94
CA THR A 64 -12.88 5.50 12.16
C THR A 64 -12.05 4.22 12.19
N GLY A 65 -10.75 4.28 11.87
CA GLY A 65 -9.87 3.12 11.80
C GLY A 65 -10.07 2.23 10.57
N HIS A 66 -10.91 2.64 9.61
CA HIS A 66 -11.17 1.87 8.39
C HIS A 66 -9.91 1.58 7.57
N TRP A 67 -8.90 2.45 7.61
CA TRP A 67 -7.61 2.25 6.93
C TRP A 67 -6.92 0.92 7.28
N ALA A 68 -7.07 0.45 8.53
CA ALA A 68 -6.47 -0.80 9.03
C ALA A 68 -7.49 -1.93 9.22
N GLY A 69 -8.78 -1.69 8.95
CA GLY A 69 -9.85 -2.65 9.17
C GLY A 69 -9.83 -3.88 8.25
N SER A 70 -10.73 -4.83 8.53
CA SER A 70 -10.85 -6.10 7.81
C SER A 70 -11.09 -5.92 6.31
N ARG A 71 -11.88 -4.92 5.92
CA ARG A 71 -12.12 -4.59 4.50
C ARG A 71 -10.84 -4.17 3.79
N SER A 72 -10.06 -3.27 4.40
CA SER A 72 -8.77 -2.82 3.87
C SER A 72 -7.76 -3.97 3.79
N ALA A 73 -7.76 -4.89 4.76
CA ALA A 73 -6.94 -6.10 4.70
C ALA A 73 -7.33 -7.05 3.54
N GLN A 74 -8.62 -7.24 3.28
CA GLN A 74 -9.10 -8.05 2.16
C GLN A 74 -8.72 -7.45 0.80
N LEU A 75 -8.85 -6.13 0.67
CA LEU A 75 -8.44 -5.38 -0.52
C LEU A 75 -6.94 -5.51 -0.77
N ARG A 76 -6.12 -5.30 0.27
CA ARG A 76 -4.66 -5.55 0.22
C ARG A 76 -4.33 -6.95 -0.24
N ARG A 77 -4.96 -7.97 0.34
CA ARG A 77 -4.71 -9.38 -0.03
C ARG A 77 -5.00 -9.63 -1.51
N ALA A 78 -6.18 -9.23 -1.99
CA ALA A 78 -6.55 -9.40 -3.39
C ALA A 78 -5.62 -8.63 -4.34
N PHE A 79 -5.17 -7.44 -3.94
CA PHE A 79 -4.20 -6.65 -4.70
C PHE A 79 -2.84 -7.36 -4.79
N ARG A 80 -2.34 -7.88 -3.67
CA ARG A 80 -1.07 -8.64 -3.61
C ARG A 80 -1.12 -9.91 -4.45
N GLU A 81 -2.21 -10.68 -4.36
CA GLU A 81 -2.43 -11.86 -5.19
C GLU A 81 -2.38 -11.54 -6.69
N ARG A 82 -2.87 -10.36 -7.08
CA ARG A 82 -2.92 -9.94 -8.47
C ARG A 82 -1.60 -9.34 -8.99
N PHE A 83 -0.92 -8.53 -8.19
CA PHE A 83 0.18 -7.68 -8.68
C PHE A 83 1.55 -7.99 -8.08
N CYS A 84 1.61 -8.67 -6.93
CA CYS A 84 2.86 -8.92 -6.21
C CYS A 84 3.40 -10.34 -6.43
N ALA A 85 3.13 -10.96 -7.58
CA ALA A 85 3.46 -12.37 -7.81
C ALA A 85 4.98 -12.67 -7.87
N PHE A 86 5.83 -11.69 -8.21
CA PHE A 86 7.25 -11.95 -8.52
C PHE A 86 8.27 -11.38 -7.53
N ASP A 87 7.85 -10.47 -6.65
CA ASP A 87 8.77 -9.86 -5.68
C ASP A 87 8.88 -10.71 -4.40
N ASP A 88 9.88 -11.59 -4.42
CA ASP A 88 10.18 -12.55 -3.35
C ASP A 88 11.47 -12.20 -2.57
N GLY A 89 12.02 -11.00 -2.78
CA GLY A 89 13.29 -10.58 -2.17
C GLY A 89 14.54 -11.21 -2.77
N ARG A 90 14.44 -12.00 -3.85
CA ARG A 90 15.58 -12.69 -4.50
C ARG A 90 15.89 -12.20 -5.92
N ALA A 91 15.26 -11.11 -6.35
CA ALA A 91 15.49 -10.54 -7.68
C ALA A 91 16.96 -10.17 -7.91
N ALA A 92 17.59 -9.50 -6.94
CA ALA A 92 19.01 -9.13 -7.02
C ALA A 92 19.93 -10.36 -7.08
N GLU A 93 19.69 -11.38 -6.26
CA GLU A 93 20.44 -12.64 -6.29
C GLU A 93 20.38 -13.30 -7.67
N ARG A 94 19.17 -13.39 -8.25
CA ARG A 94 18.96 -13.93 -9.61
C ARG A 94 19.76 -13.16 -10.65
N VAL A 95 19.72 -11.82 -10.61
CA VAL A 95 20.45 -10.97 -11.56
C VAL A 95 21.96 -11.14 -11.41
N VAL A 96 22.49 -11.13 -10.18
CA VAL A 96 23.93 -11.31 -9.95
C VAL A 96 24.41 -12.67 -10.44
N ARG A 97 23.71 -13.75 -10.09
CA ARG A 97 24.09 -15.11 -10.51
C ARG A 97 24.04 -15.25 -12.04
N HIS A 98 23.00 -14.71 -12.68
CA HIS A 98 22.84 -14.83 -14.12
C HIS A 98 23.79 -13.94 -14.93
N VAL A 99 23.85 -12.65 -14.61
CA VAL A 99 24.54 -11.64 -15.44
C VAL A 99 26.01 -11.49 -15.06
N VAL A 100 26.31 -11.48 -13.76
CA VAL A 100 27.67 -11.22 -13.26
C VAL A 100 28.48 -12.51 -13.19
N LEU A 101 27.89 -13.59 -12.68
CA LEU A 101 28.57 -14.88 -12.50
C LEU A 101 28.39 -15.83 -13.70
N GLY A 102 27.49 -15.53 -14.64
CA GLY A 102 27.27 -16.32 -15.85
C GLY A 102 26.58 -17.66 -15.62
N GLU A 103 25.91 -17.85 -14.48
CA GLU A 103 25.20 -19.08 -14.16
C GLU A 103 23.92 -19.22 -15.02
N ARG A 104 23.83 -20.31 -15.79
CA ARG A 104 22.72 -20.56 -16.73
C ARG A 104 21.66 -21.55 -16.21
N GLY A 105 21.87 -22.12 -15.03
CA GLY A 105 20.97 -23.10 -14.43
C GLY A 105 21.02 -23.08 -12.91
N GLY A 106 19.98 -23.58 -12.25
CA GLY A 106 19.91 -23.60 -10.78
C GLY A 106 19.71 -22.21 -10.14
N LEU A 107 19.12 -21.27 -10.88
CA LEU A 107 18.68 -20.00 -10.30
C LEU A 107 17.54 -20.26 -9.29
N PRO A 108 17.46 -19.48 -8.19
CA PRO A 108 16.38 -19.66 -7.22
C PRO A 108 15.03 -19.44 -7.89
N SER A 109 14.10 -20.37 -7.71
CA SER A 109 12.71 -20.19 -8.12
C SER A 109 12.05 -19.05 -7.36
N VAL A 110 11.00 -18.48 -7.94
CA VAL A 110 10.18 -17.48 -7.26
C VAL A 110 9.49 -18.14 -6.07
N VAL A 111 9.63 -17.56 -4.88
CA VAL A 111 8.93 -18.04 -3.67
C VAL A 111 7.44 -17.71 -3.79
N PRO A 112 6.51 -18.65 -3.62
CA PRO A 112 5.05 -18.38 -3.61
C PRO A 112 4.67 -17.31 -2.58
N LEU A 113 3.62 -16.52 -2.86
CA LEU A 113 3.25 -15.36 -2.04
C LEU A 113 2.91 -15.75 -0.58
N GLU A 114 2.27 -16.89 -0.41
CA GLU A 114 1.85 -17.49 0.86
C GLU A 114 3.03 -17.98 1.72
N GLU A 115 4.20 -18.22 1.11
CA GLU A 115 5.43 -18.64 1.80
C GLU A 115 6.33 -17.45 2.16
N ARG A 116 5.95 -16.23 1.76
CA ARG A 116 6.74 -15.02 2.03
C ARG A 116 6.45 -14.50 3.43
N HIS A 117 7.50 -14.00 4.07
CA HIS A 117 7.42 -13.32 5.36
C HIS A 117 7.76 -11.84 5.20
N PRO A 118 6.75 -10.95 5.13
CA PRO A 118 6.98 -9.51 5.10
C PRO A 118 7.77 -9.07 6.33
N VAL A 119 8.59 -8.04 6.16
CA VAL A 119 9.35 -7.45 7.27
C VAL A 119 8.35 -6.98 8.34
N PRO A 120 8.52 -7.40 9.62
CA PRO A 120 7.63 -6.98 10.70
C PRO A 120 7.46 -5.46 10.74
N GLY A 121 6.24 -5.02 11.08
CA GLY A 121 5.93 -3.61 11.33
C GLY A 121 6.75 -3.02 12.48
N GLY A 122 6.67 -1.70 12.67
CA GLY A 122 7.11 -1.11 13.92
C GLY A 122 6.33 -1.69 15.11
N ALA A 123 6.88 -1.60 16.32
CA ALA A 123 6.13 -1.92 17.53
C ALA A 123 4.84 -1.08 17.57
N PRO A 124 3.71 -1.64 18.04
CA PRO A 124 2.45 -0.89 18.10
C PRO A 124 2.65 0.41 18.88
N LEU A 125 2.18 1.52 18.30
CA LEU A 125 2.12 2.80 19.00
C LEU A 125 1.22 2.62 20.22
N PRO A 126 1.61 3.14 21.41
CA PRO A 126 0.74 3.11 22.57
C PRO A 126 -0.60 3.80 22.22
N ASP A 127 -1.69 3.31 22.82
CA ASP A 127 -3.04 3.84 22.62
C ASP A 127 -3.00 5.37 22.69
N ARG A 128 -3.25 6.03 21.55
CA ARG A 128 -3.32 7.49 21.51
C ARG A 128 -4.57 7.91 22.27
N VAL A 129 -4.36 8.74 23.29
CA VAL A 129 -5.42 9.48 23.96
C VAL A 129 -6.24 10.20 22.88
N PRO A 130 -7.58 10.10 22.87
CA PRO A 130 -8.40 10.76 21.88
C PRO A 130 -8.05 12.25 21.85
N PHE A 131 -7.95 12.81 20.64
CA PHE A 131 -7.70 14.23 20.42
C PHE A 131 -8.90 15.00 21.00
N SER A 132 -8.81 15.40 22.27
CA SER A 132 -9.79 16.28 22.90
C SER A 132 -9.71 17.62 22.19
N GLY A 133 -10.74 17.91 21.38
CA GLY A 133 -10.78 19.02 20.44
C GLY A 133 -10.38 20.35 21.06
N LEU A 134 -9.63 21.14 20.28
CA LEU A 134 -9.42 22.55 20.56
C LEU A 134 -10.81 23.23 20.55
N GLN A 135 -11.37 23.51 21.74
CA GLN A 135 -12.49 24.44 21.84
C GLN A 135 -12.01 25.79 21.30
N ARG A 136 -12.52 26.21 20.14
CA ARG A 136 -12.41 27.60 19.70
C ARG A 136 -13.30 28.43 20.62
N SER A 137 -12.69 29.20 21.51
CA SER A 137 -13.40 30.26 22.25
C SER A 137 -13.90 31.32 21.26
N PRO A 138 -15.18 31.72 21.31
CA PRO A 138 -15.63 32.91 20.59
C PRO A 138 -15.11 34.14 21.33
N GLN A 139 -14.30 34.95 20.65
CA GLN A 139 -13.92 36.28 21.15
C GLN A 139 -15.14 37.20 20.97
N LEU A 140 -15.57 37.82 22.08
CA LEU A 140 -16.49 38.96 22.13
C LEU A 140 -15.69 40.25 21.97
#